data_AF-S7UGX4-F1
#
_entry.id   AF-S7UGX4-F1
#
_cell.length_a   1.000
_cell.length_b   1.000
_cell.length_c   1.000
_cell.angle_alpha   90.00
_cell.angle_beta   90.00
_cell.angle_gamma   90.00
#
_symmetry.space_group_name_H-M   'P 1'
#
loop_
_entity.id
_entity.type
_entity.pdbx_description
1 polymer ?
#
loop_
_entity_poly.entity_id
_entity_poly.type
_entity_poly.pdbx_seq_one_letter_code
_entity_poly.pdbx_strand_id
1 'polypeptide(L)' 'MKTWHWIALGALTVATVIGQFIESHYWWEAVPGFFAAFGFVGCLALIFGAKTLGKHVVTKDPDYYKEDSE' A
#
# COMPACT_ATOMS: atom_id res chain seq x y z
N MET A 1 22.53 10.61 26.16
CA MET A 1 21.36 10.21 25.34
C MET A 1 21.52 8.73 25.02
N LYS A 2 21.27 7.90 26.03
CA LYS A 2 21.83 6.55 26.13
C LYS A 2 21.00 5.62 25.22
N THR A 3 21.71 4.81 24.43
CA THR A 3 21.22 3.80 23.47
C THR A 3 20.08 2.90 23.97
N TRP A 4 19.82 2.90 25.27
CA TRP A 4 18.67 2.28 25.94
C TRP A 4 17.34 2.52 25.21
N HIS A 5 17.05 3.75 24.78
CA HIS A 5 15.76 4.03 24.13
C HIS A 5 15.66 3.31 22.78
N TRP A 6 16.76 3.22 22.03
CA TRP A 6 16.82 2.47 20.78
C TRP A 6 16.74 0.95 21.01
N ILE A 7 17.34 0.44 22.08
CA ILE A 7 17.26 -0.97 22.46
C ILE A 7 15.84 -1.31 22.91
N ALA A 8 15.20 -0.46 23.72
CA ALA A 8 13.83 -0.64 24.18
C ALA A 8 12.82 -0.57 23.02
N LEU A 9 13.02 0.37 22.08
CA LEU A 9 12.19 0.50 20.89
C LEU A 9 12.38 -0.71 19.96
N GLY A 10 13.61 -1.14 19.73
CA GLY A 10 13.90 -2.37 18.98
C GLY A 10 13.27 -3.62 19.61
N ALA A 11 13.42 -3.79 20.93
CA ALA A 11 12.83 -4.92 21.66
C ALA A 11 11.30 -4.89 21.63
N LEU A 12 10.67 -3.72 21.74
CA LEU A 12 9.23 -3.55 21.60
C LEU A 12 8.76 -3.94 20.19
N THR A 13 9.50 -3.54 19.16
CA THR A 13 9.19 -3.87 17.76
C THR A 13 9.33 -5.37 17.49
N VAL A 14 10.33 -6.02 18.09
CA VAL A 14 10.50 -7.47 17.99
C VAL A 14 9.41 -8.21 18.77
N ALA A 15 9.03 -7.73 19.95
CA ALA A 15 7.95 -8.32 20.74
C ALA A 15 6.59 -8.22 20.06
N THR A 16 6.28 -7.09 19.38
CA THR A 16 5.04 -6.96 18.60
C THR A 16 5.04 -7.89 17.38
N VAL A 17 6.20 -8.04 16.72
CA VAL A 17 6.38 -9.00 15.63
C VAL A 17 6.14 -10.44 16.13
N ILE A 18 6.73 -10.84 17.26
CA ILE A 18 6.54 -12.17 17.84
C ILE A 18 5.08 -12.39 18.28
N GLY A 19 4.42 -11.37 18.83
CA GLY A 19 3.00 -11.44 19.21
C GLY A 19 2.07 -11.76 18.04
N GLN A 20 2.38 -11.30 16.81
CA GLN A 20 1.59 -11.64 15.63
C GLN A 20 1.65 -13.12 15.23
N PHE A 21 2.68 -13.86 15.67
CA PHE A 21 2.79 -15.30 15.38
C PHE A 21 1.91 -16.18 16.29
N ILE A 22 1.52 -15.68 17.47
CA ILE A 22 0.83 -16.47 18.51
C ILE A 22 -0.65 -16.74 18.13
N GLU A 23 -1.26 -15.86 17.34
CA GLU A 23 -2.64 -15.99 16.83
C GLU A 23 -2.68 -16.17 15.29
N SER A 24 -1.73 -16.94 14.74
CA SER A 24 -1.75 -17.26 13.31
C SER A 24 -2.78 -18.36 13.00
N HIS A 25 -4.01 -17.96 12.67
CA HIS A 25 -5.05 -18.90 12.22
C HIS A 25 -4.80 -19.29 10.75
N TYR A 26 -4.17 -18.40 9.97
CA TYR A 26 -3.83 -18.62 8.58
C TYR A 26 -2.32 -18.48 8.33
N TRP A 27 -1.79 -19.29 7.40
CA TRP A 27 -0.38 -19.34 7.01
C TRP A 27 0.25 -18.00 6.56
N TRP A 28 -0.56 -17.02 6.13
CA TRP A 28 -0.10 -15.71 5.68
C TRP A 28 0.08 -14.71 6.83
N GLU A 29 -0.55 -14.96 7.98
CA GLU A 29 -0.43 -14.14 9.20
C GLU A 29 0.87 -14.45 9.96
N ALA A 30 1.45 -15.62 9.70
CA ALA A 30 2.78 -16.00 10.18
C ALA A 30 3.92 -15.22 9.48
N VAL A 31 3.63 -14.40 8.47
CA VAL A 31 4.68 -13.56 7.85
C VAL A 31 4.60 -12.16 8.46
N PRO A 32 5.59 -11.76 9.28
CA PRO A 32 5.54 -10.48 9.95
C PRO A 32 5.67 -9.36 8.92
N GLY A 33 4.77 -8.39 8.99
CA GLY A 33 4.69 -7.32 8.00
C GLY A 33 3.91 -7.67 6.72
N PHE A 34 3.28 -8.85 6.63
CA PHE A 34 2.42 -9.22 5.50
C PHE A 34 1.32 -8.19 5.25
N PHE A 35 0.60 -7.77 6.29
CA PHE A 35 -0.45 -6.76 6.16
C PHE A 35 0.08 -5.39 5.71
N ALA A 36 1.27 -4.99 6.17
CA ALA A 36 1.88 -3.74 5.74
C ALA A 36 2.29 -3.79 4.26
N ALA A 37 2.91 -4.90 3.83
CA ALA A 37 3.26 -5.14 2.44
C ALA A 37 2.01 -5.23 1.56
N PHE A 38 0.98 -5.95 2.00
CA PHE A 38 -0.29 -6.08 1.29
C PHE A 38 -0.99 -4.73 1.13
N GLY A 39 -1.07 -3.92 2.19
CA GLY A 39 -1.61 -2.56 2.12
C GLY A 39 -0.79 -1.66 1.19
N PHE A 40 0.53 -1.77 1.20
CA PHE A 40 1.41 -1.02 0.31
C PHE A 40 1.21 -1.40 -1.16
N VAL A 41 1.15 -2.71 -1.46
CA VAL A 41 0.88 -3.23 -2.80
C VAL A 41 -0.53 -2.83 -3.26
N GLY A 42 -1.53 -2.90 -2.38
CA GLY A 42 -2.89 -2.43 -2.67
C GLY A 42 -2.94 -0.94 -3.00
N CYS A 43 -2.19 -0.11 -2.27
CA CYS A 43 -2.08 1.31 -2.55
C CYS A 43 -1.44 1.58 -3.93
N LEU A 44 -0.35 0.88 -4.26
CA LEU A 44 0.27 0.95 -5.59
C LEU A 44 -0.71 0.51 -6.68
N ALA A 45 -1.43 -0.60 -6.49
CA ALA A 45 -2.41 -1.11 -7.43
C ALA A 45 -3.51 -0.08 -7.71
N LEU A 46 -4.00 0.63 -6.70
CA LEU A 46 -4.96 1.71 -6.87
C LEU A 46 -4.39 2.87 -7.68
N ILE A 47 -3.16 3.31 -7.39
CA ILE A 47 -2.50 4.41 -8.13
C ILE A 47 -2.33 4.04 -9.61
N PHE A 48 -1.77 2.87 -9.89
CA PHE A 48 -1.55 2.41 -11.26
C PHE A 48 -2.87 2.12 -11.99
N GLY A 49 -3.83 1.53 -11.29
CA GLY A 49 -5.18 1.29 -11.80
C GLY A 49 -5.87 2.60 -12.21
N ALA A 50 -5.88 3.59 -11.32
CA ALA A 50 -6.46 4.91 -11.60
C ALA A 50 -5.74 5.63 -12.75
N LYS A 51 -4.40 5.54 -12.82
CA LYS A 51 -3.63 6.13 -13.91
C LYS A 51 -3.95 5.50 -15.26
N THR A 52 -4.13 4.19 -15.29
CA THR A 52 -4.47 3.44 -16.51
C THR A 52 -5.91 3.73 -16.95
N LEU A 53 -6.86 3.72 -16.00
CA LEU A 53 -8.24 4.09 -16.27
C LEU A 53 -8.36 5.55 -16.76
N GLY A 54 -7.65 6.49 -16.12
CA GLY A 54 -7.65 7.89 -16.52
C GLY A 54 -7.17 8.09 -17.95
N LYS A 55 -6.10 7.38 -18.34
CA LYS A 55 -5.56 7.47 -19.70
C LYS A 55 -6.44 6.81 -20.76
N HIS A 56 -7.05 5.67 -20.47
CA HIS A 56 -7.84 4.90 -21.45
C HIS A 56 -9.32 5.26 -21.50
N VAL A 57 -9.91 5.70 -20.38
CA VAL A 57 -11.36 5.90 -20.25
C VAL A 57 -11.73 7.38 -20.12
N VAL A 58 -10.91 8.19 -19.45
CA VAL A 58 -11.27 9.58 -19.10
C VAL A 58 -10.69 10.60 -20.08
N THR A 59 -9.62 10.26 -20.79
CA THR A 59 -9.04 11.16 -21.79
C THR A 59 -9.92 11.15 -23.04
N LYS A 60 -10.98 11.96 -23.02
CA LYS A 60 -11.89 12.19 -24.14
C LYS A 60 -11.10 12.91 -25.25
N ASP A 61 -11.20 12.39 -26.47
CA ASP A 61 -10.49 12.90 -27.64
C ASP A 61 -10.64 14.44 -27.77
N PRO A 62 -9.55 15.17 -28.08
CA PRO A 62 -9.53 16.64 -28.19
C PRO A 62 -10.34 17.20 -29.38
N ASP A 63 -11.16 16.38 -30.04
CA ASP A 63 -12.00 16.79 -31.18
C ASP A 63 -13.46 17.07 -30.82
N TYR A 64 -13.88 16.90 -29.56
CA TYR A 64 -15.28 17.08 -29.15
C TYR A 64 -15.81 18.53 -29.26
N TYR A 65 -14.97 19.52 -29.56
CA TYR A 65 -15.37 20.92 -29.75
C TYR A 65 -15.01 21.50 -31.12
N LYS A 66 -14.62 20.67 -32.10
CA LYS A 66 -14.21 21.17 -33.43
C LYS A 66 -15.34 21.25 -34.46
N GLU A 67 -16.59 20.99 -34.08
CA GLU A 67 -17.69 20.83 -35.04
C GLU A 67 -18.87 21.81 -34.83
N ASP A 68 -18.59 23.04 -34.38
CA ASP A 68 -19.64 24.07 -34.21
C ASP A 68 -19.21 25.48 -34.71
N SER A 69 -18.32 25.55 -35.71
CA SER A 69 -17.93 26.84 -36.30
C SER A 69 -17.71 26.78 -37.82
N GLU A 70 -18.76 26.49 -38.59
CA GLU A 70 -18.88 26.88 -40.01
C GLU A 70 -20.35 26.91 -40.46
#